data_AF-A0ABD6DWD4-F1
#
_entry.id   AF-A0ABD6DWD4-F1
#
_cell.length_a   1.000
_cell.length_b   1.000
_cell.length_c   1.000
_cell.angle_alpha   90.00
_cell.angle_beta   90.00
_cell.angle_gamma   90.00
#
_symmetry.space_group_name_H-M   'P 1'
#
loop_
_entity.id
_entity.type
_entity.pdbx_description
1 polymer ?
#
loop_
_entity_poly.entity_id
_entity_poly.type
_entity_poly.pdbx_seq_one_letter_code
_entity_poly.pdbx_strand_id
1 'polypeptide(L)' 'MVLRTAAFALGIVELIAPRPLVDFWMGLATVDDAELRPWVYTAARIEGLFLVLWAIASGRSADDRLGS' A
#
# COMPACT_ATOMS: atom_id res chain seq x y z
N MET A 1 -4.90 -1.00 15.78
CA MET A 1 -4.53 -2.27 15.09
C MET A 1 -5.10 -2.36 13.68
N VAL A 2 -6.41 -2.16 13.46
CA VAL A 2 -7.06 -2.28 12.13
C VAL A 2 -6.36 -1.46 11.03
N LEU A 3 -6.07 -0.18 11.26
CA LEU A 3 -5.39 0.67 10.28
C LEU A 3 -4.02 0.11 9.85
N ARG A 4 -3.24 -0.42 10.79
CA ARG A 4 -1.92 -1.02 10.52
C ARG A 4 -2.06 -2.28 9.69
N THR A 5 -3.02 -3.14 10.03
CA THR A 5 -3.31 -4.36 9.28
C THR A 5 -3.81 -4.04 7.87
N ALA A 6 -4.67 -3.02 7.73
CA ALA A 6 -5.15 -2.56 6.43
C ALA A 6 -4.00 -1.99 5.58
N ALA A 7 -3.16 -1.13 6.14
CA ALA A 7 -1.98 -0.58 5.48
C ALA A 7 -0.99 -1.67 5.04
N PHE A 8 -0.76 -2.67 5.89
CA PHE A 8 0.08 -3.82 5.55
C PHE A 8 -0.49 -4.63 4.38
N ALA A 9 -1.79 -4.93 4.41
CA ALA A 9 -2.46 -5.66 3.33
C ALA A 9 -2.43 -4.89 2.01
N LEU A 10 -2.77 -3.59 2.03
CA LEU A 10 -2.67 -2.69 0.89
C LEU A 10 -1.24 -2.67 0.33
N GLY A 11 -0.25 -2.51 1.20
CA GLY A 11 1.14 -2.45 0.77
C GLY A 11 1.65 -3.73 0.12
N ILE A 12 1.21 -4.90 0.59
CA ILE A 12 1.51 -6.18 -0.09
C ILE A 12 0.87 -6.23 -1.48
N VAL A 13 -0.41 -5.85 -1.58
CA VAL A 13 -1.15 -5.86 -2.85
C VAL A 13 -0.50 -4.92 -3.87
N GLU A 14 -0.15 -3.70 -3.47
CA GLU A 14 0.55 -2.73 -4.33
C GLU A 14 1.93 -3.22 -4.77
N LEU A 15 2.67 -3.89 -3.89
CA LEU A 15 4.01 -4.37 -4.19
C LEU A 15 3.99 -5.51 -5.23
N ILE A 16 3.03 -6.44 -5.10
CA ILE A 16 2.94 -7.64 -5.94
C ILE A 16 2.15 -7.37 -7.22
N ALA A 17 0.99 -6.74 -7.09
CA ALA A 17 0.01 -6.55 -8.15
C ALA A 17 -0.43 -5.08 -8.24
N PRO A 18 0.48 -4.14 -8.56
CA PRO A 18 0.16 -2.72 -8.64
C PRO A 18 -0.85 -2.41 -9.75
N ARG A 19 -0.78 -3.13 -10.87
CA ARG A 19 -1.63 -2.86 -12.06
C ARG A 19 -3.11 -3.07 -11.76
N PRO A 20 -3.58 -4.26 -11.35
CA PRO A 20 -4.99 -4.47 -11.04
C PRO A 20 -5.53 -3.50 -9.98
N LEU A 21 -4.72 -3.15 -8.98
CA LEU A 21 -5.15 -2.27 -7.91
C LEU A 21 -5.29 -0.82 -8.39
N VAL A 22 -4.28 -0.29 -9.07
CA VAL A 22 -4.31 1.08 -9.60
C VAL A 22 -5.40 1.21 -10.66
N ASP A 23 -5.52 0.24 -11.57
CA ASP A 23 -6.54 0.25 -12.63
C ASP A 23 -7.96 0.24 -12.02
N PHE A 24 -8.19 -0.57 -10.98
CA PHE A 24 -9.47 -0.61 -10.26
C PHE A 24 -9.81 0.75 -9.63
N TRP A 25 -8.87 1.34 -8.90
CA TRP A 25 -9.10 2.63 -8.24
C TRP A 25 -9.30 3.76 -9.23
N MET A 26 -8.56 3.75 -10.34
CA MET A 26 -8.72 4.75 -11.39
C MET A 26 -10.07 4.61 -12.07
N GLY A 27 -10.51 3.39 -12.42
CA GLY A 27 -11.85 3.16 -12.96
C GLY A 27 -12.99 3.56 -12.02
N LEU A 28 -12.74 3.64 -10.72
CA LEU A 28 -13.71 4.16 -9.74
C LEU A 28 -13.62 5.69 -9.58
N ALA A 29 -12.42 6.24 -9.69
CA ALA A 29 -12.14 7.66 -9.45
C ALA A 29 -12.35 8.54 -10.70
N THR A 30 -12.31 7.95 -11.89
CA THR A 30 -12.48 8.66 -13.16
C THR A 30 -13.69 8.14 -13.93
N VAL A 31 -14.39 9.08 -14.58
CA VAL A 31 -15.55 8.76 -15.43
C VAL A 31 -15.10 8.32 -16.83
N ASP A 32 -13.93 8.81 -17.27
CA ASP A 32 -13.29 8.45 -18.53
C ASP A 32 -12.05 7.56 -18.30
N ASP A 33 -11.60 6.89 -19.35
CA ASP A 33 -10.39 6.04 -19.33
C ASP A 33 -9.16 6.90 -19.00
N ALA A 34 -8.60 6.72 -17.81
CA ALA A 34 -7.42 7.45 -17.39
C ALA A 34 -6.16 6.83 -18.03
N GLU A 35 -5.45 7.59 -18.85
CA GLU A 35 -4.17 7.17 -19.40
C GLU A 35 -3.08 7.15 -18.32
N LEU A 36 -2.93 5.98 -17.70
CA LEU A 36 -1.91 5.75 -16.69
C LEU A 36 -0.52 5.62 -17.31
N ARG A 37 0.37 6.53 -16.91
CA ARG A 37 1.77 6.46 -17.31
C ARG A 37 2.44 5.22 -16.68
N PRO A 38 3.37 4.54 -17.37
CA PRO A 38 4.03 3.33 -16.86
C PRO A 38 4.74 3.52 -15.50
N TRP A 39 5.18 4.74 -15.19
CA TRP A 39 5.85 5.03 -13.91
C TRP A 39 4.89 5.00 -12.71
N VAL A 40 3.58 5.12 -12.92
CA VAL A 40 2.57 5.07 -11.84
C VAL A 40 2.61 3.72 -11.13
N TYR A 41 2.74 2.63 -11.88
CA TYR A 41 2.86 1.30 -11.31
C TYR A 41 4.16 1.10 -10.53
N THR A 42 5.24 1.78 -10.94
CA THR A 42 6.50 1.80 -10.18
C THR A 42 6.35 2.59 -8.89
N ALA A 43 5.66 3.74 -8.93
CA ALA A 43 5.36 4.53 -7.74
C ALA A 43 4.50 3.74 -6.76
N ALA A 44 3.45 3.05 -7.23
CA ALA A 44 2.61 2.19 -6.39
C ALA A 44 3.43 1.08 -5.71
N ARG A 45 4.38 0.44 -6.42
CA ARG A 45 5.27 -0.55 -5.78
C ARG A 45 6.12 0.04 -4.67
N ILE A 46 6.62 1.26 -4.87
CA ILE A 46 7.43 1.96 -3.87
C ILE A 46 6.58 2.34 -2.67
N GLU A 47 5.36 2.85 -2.90
CA GLU A 47 4.39 3.13 -1.84
C GLU A 47 4.07 1.87 -1.03
N GLY A 48 3.75 0.76 -1.70
CA GLY A 48 3.48 -0.50 -1.05
C GLY A 48 4.63 -1.01 -0.21
N LEU A 49 5.88 -0.85 -0.67
CA LEU A 49 7.07 -1.15 0.13
C LEU A 49 7.13 -0.31 1.41
N PHE A 50 6.89 1.00 1.33
CA PHE A 50 6.88 1.87 2.50
C PHE A 50 5.76 1.51 3.48
N LEU A 51 4.56 1.20 3.00
CA LEU A 51 3.44 0.77 3.83
C LEU A 51 3.76 -0.53 4.58
N VAL A 52 4.36 -1.52 3.90
CA VAL A 52 4.79 -2.77 4.52
C VAL A 52 5.85 -2.53 5.59
N LEU A 53 6.91 -1.79 5.26
CA LEU A 53 8.00 -1.51 6.20
C LEU A 53 7.50 -0.73 7.42
N TRP A 54 6.66 0.30 7.21
CA TRP A 54 6.07 1.08 8.27
C TRP A 54 5.18 0.22 9.17
N ALA A 55 4.33 -0.63 8.60
CA ALA A 55 3.42 -1.48 9.38
C ALA A 55 4.17 -2.52 10.22
N ILE A 56 5.28 -3.07 9.71
CA ILE A 56 6.16 -3.98 10.46
C ILE A 56 6.89 -3.22 11.58
N ALA A 57 7.54 -2.09 11.26
CA ALA A 57 8.30 -1.29 12.23
C ALA A 57 7.41 -0.78 13.38
N SER A 58 6.21 -0.32 13.05
CA SER A 58 5.22 0.15 14.03
C SER A 58 4.73 -0.96 14.96
N GLY A 59 4.77 -2.23 14.53
CA GLY A 59 4.46 -3.37 15.38
C GLY A 59 5.55 -3.62 16.43
N ARG A 60 6.83 -3.49 16.04
CA ARG A 60 7.98 -3.68 16.94
C ARG A 60 8.00 -2.62 18.05
N SER A 61 7.76 -1.36 17.71
CA SER A 61 7.71 -0.27 18.70
C SER A 61 6.50 -0.29 19.64
N ALA A 62 5.51 -1.13 19.37
CA ALA A 62 4.40 -1.38 20.29
C ALA A 62 4.74 -2.51 21.27
N ASP A 63 5.44 -3.55 20.81
CA ASP A 63 5.91 -4.68 21.62
C ASP A 63 6.95 -4.24 22.66
N ASP A 64 7.93 -3.42 22.26
CA ASP A 64 8.95 -2.84 23.16
C ASP A 64 8.36 -2.00 24.30
N ARG A 65 7.11 -1.51 24.16
CA ARG A 65 6.45 -0.61 25.12
C ARG A 65 5.55 -1.33 26.12
N LEU A 66 5.21 -2.58 25.86
CA LEU A 66 4.38 -3.44 26.73
C LEU A 66 5.24 -4.40 27.56
N GLY A 67 6.54 -4.52 27.25
CA GLY A 67 7.51 -5.34 27.97
C GLY A 67 8.38 -4.61 29.00
N SER A 68 8.08 -3.34 29.34
CA SER A 68 8.81 -2.52 30.33
C SER A 68 8.04 -2.33 31.63
#